data_AF-A0A0B7BV90-F1
#
_entry.id   AF-A0A0B7BV90-F1
#
_cell.length_a   1.000
_cell.length_b   1.000
_cell.length_c   1.000
_cell.angle_alpha   90.00
_cell.angle_beta   90.00
_cell.angle_gamma   90.00
#
_symmetry.space_group_name_H-M   'P 1'
#
loop_
_entity.id
_entity.type
_entity.pdbx_description
1 polymer ?
#
loop_
_entity_poly.entity_id
_entity_poly.type
_entity_poly.pdbx_seq_one_letter_code
_entity_poly.pdbx_strand_id
1 'polypeptide(L)'
;MHRVQKITRQQALTSQHRTTNSDRVKLILTYHPHSSLVKNVLFRHLSLLRSDPETRSVFPNYPLVSYRRDRSLKDMLVHSRLKSNIQTHFGTVQCGRRRCNTCAYVIQTRTVSFPLATFLIDDGFTCESRNLIYAIICKRCNKAYIGETGKRLSDRFAQHLRDIRQCSVTPVATHFNDTGHLGAHDVQVTAIRSCSSDD
;
A
#
# COMPACT_ATOMS: atom_id res chain seq x y z
N MET A 1 -31.76 -3.64 -13.50
CA MET A 1 -31.64 -3.69 -14.97
C MET A 1 -32.87 -3.19 -15.74
N HIS A 2 -33.81 -2.42 -15.16
CA HIS A 2 -35.06 -2.03 -15.84
C HIS A 2 -35.12 -0.62 -16.46
N ARG A 3 -34.07 0.21 -16.34
CA ARG A 3 -34.11 1.61 -16.83
C ARG A 3 -33.61 1.82 -18.26
N VAL A 4 -32.96 0.83 -18.88
CA VAL A 4 -32.35 0.98 -20.22
C VAL A 4 -33.32 0.56 -21.35
N GLN A 5 -34.46 -0.07 -21.02
CA GLN A 5 -35.33 -0.70 -22.02
C GLN A 5 -36.39 0.23 -22.67
N LYS A 6 -36.36 1.55 -22.46
CA LYS A 6 -37.39 2.48 -22.97
C LYS A 6 -36.90 3.53 -23.97
N ILE A 7 -35.71 3.37 -24.55
CA ILE A 7 -35.17 4.32 -25.54
C ILE A 7 -34.94 3.55 -26.85
N THR A 8 -35.54 4.01 -27.94
CA THR A 8 -35.31 3.40 -29.25
C THR A 8 -33.92 3.78 -29.76
N ARG A 9 -33.31 2.92 -30.59
CA ARG A 9 -31.97 3.16 -31.16
C ARG A 9 -31.85 4.53 -31.83
N GLN A 10 -32.88 4.96 -32.56
CA GLN A 10 -32.91 6.27 -33.22
C GLN A 10 -32.88 7.43 -32.21
N GLN A 11 -33.59 7.31 -31.08
CA GLN A 11 -33.58 8.30 -30.00
C GLN A 11 -32.25 8.34 -29.23
N ALA A 12 -31.52 7.23 -29.16
CA ALA A 12 -30.21 7.19 -28.52
C ALA A 12 -29.10 7.83 -29.37
N LEU A 13 -29.30 7.91 -30.69
CA LEU A 13 -28.34 8.46 -31.65
C LEU A 13 -28.50 9.96 -31.89
N THR A 14 -29.55 10.59 -31.36
CA THR A 14 -29.71 12.05 -31.47
C THR A 14 -28.74 12.76 -30.53
N SER A 15 -28.10 13.81 -31.04
CA SER A 15 -27.21 14.66 -30.25
C SER A 15 -28.02 15.36 -29.15
N GLN A 16 -27.80 14.96 -27.90
CA GLN A 16 -28.36 15.68 -26.76
C GLN A 16 -27.42 16.83 -26.41
N HIS A 17 -27.96 18.05 -26.43
CA HIS A 17 -27.29 19.19 -25.82
C HIS A 17 -27.06 18.90 -24.34
N ARG A 18 -25.79 18.78 -23.94
CA ARG A 18 -25.43 18.67 -22.52
C ARG A 18 -25.77 20.00 -21.85
N THR A 19 -26.82 20.01 -21.03
CA THR A 19 -27.04 21.12 -20.10
C THR A 19 -25.78 21.31 -19.23
N THR A 20 -25.39 22.56 -19.10
CA THR A 20 -24.17 23.08 -18.47
C THR A 20 -23.94 22.55 -17.04
N ASN A 21 -22.67 22.64 -16.60
CA ASN A 21 -22.16 22.19 -15.30
C ASN A 21 -23.19 22.36 -14.16
N SER A 22 -23.68 21.24 -13.63
CA SER A 22 -24.46 21.26 -12.40
C SER A 22 -23.55 21.69 -11.25
N ASP A 23 -23.93 22.74 -10.54
CA ASP A 23 -23.25 23.26 -9.33
C ASP A 23 -23.44 22.33 -8.10
N ARG A 24 -23.89 21.10 -8.33
CA ARG A 24 -24.07 20.09 -7.29
C ARG A 24 -22.76 19.33 -7.08
N VAL A 25 -22.35 19.23 -5.82
CA VAL A 25 -21.23 18.37 -5.42
C VAL A 25 -21.47 16.95 -5.88
N LYS A 26 -20.45 16.35 -6.51
CA LYS A 26 -20.52 14.99 -7.04
C LYS A 26 -20.01 14.01 -5.99
N LEU A 27 -20.83 13.01 -5.67
CA LEU A 27 -20.38 11.82 -4.95
C LEU A 27 -19.99 10.77 -5.98
N ILE A 28 -18.70 10.46 -6.09
CA ILE A 28 -18.20 9.44 -7.03
C ILE A 28 -18.07 8.12 -6.29
N LEU A 29 -18.90 7.14 -6.64
CA LEU A 29 -18.85 5.78 -6.12
C LEU A 29 -18.29 4.82 -7.18
N THR A 30 -17.61 3.75 -6.77
CA THR A 30 -17.40 2.62 -7.68
C THR A 30 -18.73 1.87 -7.84
N TYR A 31 -19.10 1.55 -9.09
CA TYR A 31 -20.31 0.78 -9.35
C TYR A 31 -20.19 -0.63 -8.73
N HIS A 32 -21.11 -0.97 -7.83
CA HIS A 32 -21.28 -2.30 -7.26
C HIS A 32 -22.78 -2.56 -7.08
N PRO A 33 -23.30 -3.81 -7.17
CA PRO A 33 -24.73 -4.09 -6.97
C PRO A 33 -25.32 -3.52 -5.67
N HIS A 34 -24.49 -3.43 -4.63
CA HIS A 34 -24.87 -2.90 -3.31
C HIS A 34 -24.53 -1.41 -3.10
N SER A 35 -23.99 -0.71 -4.10
CA SER A 35 -23.61 0.71 -4.00
C SER A 35 -24.82 1.64 -3.75
N SER A 36 -26.03 1.16 -4.07
CA SER A 36 -27.29 1.82 -3.74
C SER A 36 -27.52 1.97 -2.23
N LEU A 37 -26.98 1.06 -1.41
CA LEU A 37 -27.07 1.15 0.05
C LEU A 37 -26.32 2.37 0.59
N VAL A 38 -25.10 2.61 0.08
CA VAL A 38 -24.29 3.78 0.46
C VAL A 38 -25.02 5.07 0.13
N LYS A 39 -25.62 5.14 -1.06
CA LYS A 39 -26.47 6.27 -1.46
C LYS A 39 -27.63 6.48 -0.48
N ASN A 40 -28.34 5.41 -0.12
CA ASN A 40 -29.53 5.50 0.73
C ASN A 40 -29.18 5.96 2.16
N VAL A 41 -28.08 5.43 2.73
CA VAL A 41 -27.59 5.84 4.06
C VAL A 41 -27.19 7.32 4.05
N LEU A 42 -26.41 7.75 3.05
CA LEU A 42 -26.00 9.14 2.94
C LEU A 42 -27.20 10.08 2.84
N PHE A 43 -28.21 9.73 2.03
CA PHE A 43 -29.37 10.59 1.83
C PHE A 43 -30.27 10.62 3.07
N ARG A 44 -30.38 9.51 3.81
CA ARG A 44 -31.13 9.44 5.08
C ARG A 44 -30.50 10.31 6.17
N HIS A 45 -29.17 10.37 6.22
CA HIS A 45 -28.43 11.05 7.28
C HIS A 45 -27.78 12.37 6.83
N LEU A 46 -28.19 12.93 5.67
CA LEU A 46 -27.63 14.18 5.16
C LEU A 46 -27.84 15.35 6.12
N SER A 47 -28.88 15.29 6.97
CA SER A 47 -29.13 16.28 8.03
C SER A 47 -27.95 16.42 9.00
N LEU A 48 -27.20 15.35 9.28
CA LEU A 48 -25.99 15.41 10.10
C LEU A 48 -24.89 16.25 9.43
N LEU A 49 -24.72 16.11 8.11
CA LEU A 49 -23.79 16.95 7.34
C LEU A 49 -24.31 18.37 7.15
N ARG A 50 -25.58 18.64 7.48
CA ARG A 50 -26.14 19.98 7.46
C ARG A 50 -26.21 20.60 8.84
N SER A 51 -25.96 19.89 9.94
CA SER A 51 -26.00 20.51 11.28
C SER A 51 -24.83 21.46 11.49
N ASP A 52 -23.69 21.16 10.88
CA ASP A 52 -22.50 22.02 10.90
C ASP A 52 -22.57 23.14 9.83
N PRO A 53 -22.22 24.39 10.16
CA PRO A 53 -22.29 25.52 9.23
C PRO A 53 -21.33 25.41 8.03
N GLU A 54 -20.12 24.89 8.22
CA GLU A 54 -19.13 24.77 7.16
C GLU A 54 -19.57 23.71 6.15
N THR A 55 -19.98 22.54 6.62
CA THR A 55 -20.44 21.46 5.75
C THR A 55 -21.76 21.77 5.07
N ARG A 56 -22.64 22.57 5.70
CA ARG A 56 -23.88 23.07 5.07
C ARG A 56 -23.60 23.94 3.85
N SER A 57 -22.53 24.76 3.89
CA SER A 57 -22.13 25.58 2.74
C SER A 57 -21.68 24.74 1.54
N VAL A 58 -21.05 23.60 1.80
CA VAL A 58 -20.57 22.65 0.77
C VAL A 58 -21.72 21.80 0.21
N PHE A 59 -22.71 21.43 1.03
CA PHE A 59 -23.83 20.58 0.63
C PHE A 59 -25.20 21.30 0.71
N PRO A 60 -25.40 22.38 -0.08
CA PRO A 60 -26.68 23.08 -0.11
C PRO A 60 -27.81 22.18 -0.62
N ASN A 61 -27.48 21.22 -1.50
CA ASN A 61 -28.39 20.23 -2.06
C ASN A 61 -27.83 18.81 -1.88
N TYR A 62 -28.68 17.79 -2.08
CA TYR A 62 -28.21 16.41 -2.15
C TYR A 62 -27.10 16.28 -3.20
N PRO A 63 -25.98 15.59 -2.91
CA PRO A 63 -24.93 15.41 -3.88
C PRO A 63 -25.41 14.59 -5.09
N LEU A 64 -24.85 14.89 -6.25
CA LEU A 64 -25.09 14.11 -7.46
C LEU A 64 -24.29 12.81 -7.38
N VAL A 65 -24.98 11.68 -7.22
CA VAL A 65 -24.32 10.37 -7.21
C VAL A 65 -23.94 9.98 -8.62
N SER A 66 -22.65 9.79 -8.83
CA SER A 66 -22.04 9.34 -10.09
C SER A 66 -21.26 8.06 -9.84
N TYR A 67 -21.21 7.19 -10.84
CA TYR A 67 -20.55 5.90 -10.73
C TYR A 67 -19.36 5.84 -11.68
N ARG A 68 -18.19 5.47 -11.15
CA ARG A 68 -17.07 4.98 -11.95
C ARG A 68 -17.21 3.47 -12.14
N ARG A 69 -16.75 2.97 -13.29
CA ARG A 69 -16.69 1.53 -13.56
C ARG A 69 -15.85 0.82 -12.50
N ASP A 70 -16.24 -0.40 -12.16
CA ASP A 70 -15.39 -1.26 -11.34
C ASP A 70 -14.20 -1.79 -12.16
N ARG A 71 -13.20 -2.36 -11.49
CA ARG A 71 -12.11 -3.08 -12.14
C ARG A 71 -12.67 -4.33 -12.80
N SER A 72 -12.47 -4.44 -14.10
CA SER A 72 -12.74 -5.69 -14.83
C SER A 72 -11.59 -6.68 -14.60
N LEU A 73 -11.83 -7.96 -14.91
CA LEU A 73 -10.77 -8.96 -14.98
C LEU A 73 -9.60 -8.49 -15.86
N LYS A 74 -9.89 -7.80 -16.97
CA LYS A 74 -8.85 -7.21 -17.82
C LYS A 74 -8.01 -6.18 -17.07
N ASP A 75 -8.61 -5.31 -16.25
CA ASP A 75 -7.85 -4.31 -15.48
C ASP A 75 -7.02 -4.92 -14.35
N MET A 76 -7.43 -6.09 -13.85
CA MET A 76 -6.69 -6.84 -12.83
C MET A 76 -5.54 -7.65 -13.44
N LEU A 77 -5.81 -8.35 -14.55
CA LEU A 77 -4.91 -9.33 -15.14
C LEU A 77 -3.96 -8.69 -16.17
N VAL A 78 -4.44 -7.74 -16.97
CA VAL A 78 -3.67 -7.17 -18.08
C VAL A 78 -2.97 -5.89 -17.62
N HIS A 79 -1.70 -6.04 -17.27
CA HIS A 79 -0.81 -4.92 -17.02
C HIS A 79 -0.18 -4.47 -18.35
N SER A 80 -0.37 -3.21 -18.73
CA SER A 80 0.18 -2.64 -19.98
C SER A 80 1.70 -2.59 -20.03
N ARG A 81 2.36 -2.80 -18.88
CA ARG A 81 3.80 -2.89 -18.74
C ARG A 81 4.18 -4.31 -18.40
N LEU A 82 4.89 -4.98 -19.32
CA LEU A 82 5.75 -6.09 -18.94
C LEU A 82 6.75 -5.51 -17.94
N LYS A 83 6.79 -6.03 -16.71
CA LYS A 83 7.88 -5.70 -15.79
C LYS A 83 9.16 -6.10 -16.52
N SER A 84 10.03 -5.14 -16.83
CA SER A 84 11.34 -5.44 -17.37
C SER A 84 12.05 -6.30 -16.33
N ASN A 85 12.06 -7.61 -16.55
CA ASN A 85 12.65 -8.58 -15.64
C ASN A 85 14.20 -8.60 -15.79
N ILE A 86 14.79 -7.42 -15.96
CA ILE A 86 16.23 -7.24 -15.86
C ILE A 86 16.46 -6.83 -14.42
N GLN A 87 16.51 -7.83 -13.56
CA GLN A 87 16.97 -7.67 -12.19
C GLN A 87 18.46 -7.37 -12.27
N THR A 88 18.82 -6.10 -12.25
CA THR A 88 20.22 -5.63 -12.44
C THR A 88 21.11 -5.89 -11.24
N HIS A 89 20.53 -6.32 -10.12
CA HIS A 89 21.21 -6.53 -8.86
C HIS A 89 20.53 -7.66 -8.08
N PHE A 90 21.31 -8.30 -7.22
CA PHE A 90 20.88 -9.28 -6.24
C PHE A 90 20.86 -8.64 -4.85
N GLY A 91 20.09 -9.22 -3.93
CA GLY A 91 20.01 -8.75 -2.56
C GLY A 91 19.35 -7.39 -2.45
N THR A 92 19.50 -6.75 -1.30
CA THR A 92 18.92 -5.42 -1.06
C THR A 92 19.95 -4.34 -1.34
N VAL A 93 19.59 -3.39 -2.21
CA VAL A 93 20.41 -2.19 -2.48
C VAL A 93 19.74 -0.93 -1.96
N GLN A 94 20.53 0.12 -1.81
CA GLN A 94 20.02 1.43 -1.41
C GLN A 94 19.06 1.97 -2.49
N CYS A 95 17.94 2.54 -2.06
CA CYS A 95 16.88 3.02 -2.97
C CYS A 95 17.15 4.40 -3.60
N GLY A 96 18.25 5.07 -3.28
CA GLY A 96 18.60 6.40 -3.82
C GLY A 96 17.76 7.58 -3.29
N ARG A 97 16.74 7.37 -2.44
CA ARG A 97 16.00 8.47 -1.80
C ARG A 97 16.90 9.26 -0.83
N ARG A 98 16.95 10.59 -1.02
CA ARG A 98 17.78 11.54 -0.22
C ARG A 98 17.61 11.42 1.31
N ARG A 99 16.42 11.03 1.79
CA ARG A 99 16.10 10.93 3.24
C ARG A 99 15.61 9.54 3.65
N CYS A 100 16.14 8.47 3.04
CA CYS A 100 15.80 7.11 3.46
C CYS A 100 16.58 6.71 4.72
N ASN A 101 15.88 6.56 5.85
CA ASN A 101 16.48 6.12 7.12
C ASN A 101 16.89 4.63 7.12
N THR A 102 16.52 3.86 6.11
CA THR A 102 16.83 2.42 6.01
C THR A 102 18.10 2.16 5.22
N CYS A 103 18.43 3.00 4.23
CA CYS A 103 19.57 2.77 3.32
C CYS A 103 20.91 2.59 4.05
N ALA A 104 21.11 3.28 5.17
CA ALA A 104 22.34 3.18 5.98
C ALA A 104 22.53 1.82 6.66
N TYR A 105 21.46 1.02 6.77
CA TYR A 105 21.46 -0.29 7.43
C TYR A 105 21.34 -1.44 6.44
N VAL A 106 21.13 -1.14 5.15
CA VAL A 106 20.99 -2.15 4.10
C VAL A 106 22.31 -2.84 3.86
N ILE A 107 22.28 -4.17 3.77
CA ILE A 107 23.38 -4.96 3.24
C ILE A 107 22.98 -5.62 1.93
N GLN A 108 23.87 -5.55 0.96
CA GLN A 108 23.73 -6.28 -0.28
C GLN A 108 24.45 -7.63 -0.13
N THR A 109 23.68 -8.70 0.00
CA THR A 109 24.20 -10.07 0.09
C THR A 109 23.41 -11.00 -0.81
N ARG A 110 24.07 -12.02 -1.38
CA ARG A 110 23.44 -13.13 -2.10
C ARG A 110 22.98 -14.24 -1.17
N THR A 111 23.46 -14.25 0.06
CA THR A 111 23.27 -15.39 0.95
C THR A 111 23.06 -14.90 2.36
N VAL A 112 22.06 -15.46 3.03
CA VAL A 112 21.88 -15.30 4.47
C VAL A 112 21.87 -16.68 5.10
N SER A 113 22.87 -16.95 5.92
CA SER A 113 23.03 -18.23 6.61
C SER A 113 22.58 -18.12 8.07
N PHE A 114 21.77 -19.07 8.48
CA PHE A 114 21.34 -19.32 9.85
C PHE A 114 21.80 -20.71 10.29
N PRO A 115 21.79 -21.04 11.59
CA PRO A 115 22.27 -22.33 12.07
C PRO A 115 21.62 -23.56 11.42
N LEU A 116 20.37 -23.44 10.98
CA LEU A 116 19.59 -24.55 10.41
C LEU A 116 19.33 -24.43 8.89
N ALA A 117 19.59 -23.26 8.29
CA ALA A 117 19.22 -23.02 6.90
C ALA A 117 20.05 -21.88 6.29
N THR A 118 20.33 -22.00 4.99
CA THR A 118 20.94 -20.92 4.20
C THR A 118 19.99 -20.54 3.07
N PHE A 119 19.71 -19.25 2.94
CA PHE A 119 18.83 -18.71 1.91
C PHE A 119 19.66 -17.99 0.85
N LEU A 120 19.45 -18.40 -0.41
CA LEU A 120 19.97 -17.71 -1.58
C LEU A 120 19.02 -16.57 -1.97
N ILE A 121 19.56 -15.39 -2.24
CA ILE A 121 18.84 -14.17 -2.59
C ILE A 121 19.26 -13.77 -4.00
N ASP A 122 18.60 -14.39 -4.99
CA ASP A 122 18.80 -14.06 -6.40
C ASP A 122 17.99 -12.83 -6.82
N ASP A 123 16.90 -12.57 -6.09
CA ASP A 123 16.07 -11.39 -6.31
C ASP A 123 16.79 -10.10 -5.88
N GLY A 124 16.58 -9.04 -6.65
CA GLY A 124 16.96 -7.67 -6.36
C GLY A 124 15.85 -6.91 -5.64
N PHE A 125 16.20 -6.31 -4.51
CA PHE A 125 15.30 -5.53 -3.65
C PHE A 125 15.85 -4.15 -3.37
N THR A 126 14.97 -3.25 -2.95
CA THR A 126 15.35 -1.95 -2.40
C THR A 126 14.56 -1.67 -1.13
N CYS A 127 14.85 -0.55 -0.46
CA CYS A 127 14.04 -0.07 0.67
C CYS A 127 12.57 0.20 0.30
N GLU A 128 12.23 0.27 -1.00
CA GLU A 128 10.86 0.50 -1.48
C GLU A 128 10.06 -0.77 -1.71
N SER A 129 10.74 -1.93 -1.76
CA SER A 129 10.10 -3.22 -1.97
C SER A 129 9.03 -3.49 -0.90
N ARG A 130 7.94 -4.12 -1.30
CA ARG A 130 6.75 -4.47 -0.49
C ARG A 130 6.48 -5.96 -0.60
N ASN A 131 5.62 -6.49 0.26
CA ASN A 131 5.19 -7.89 0.26
C ASN A 131 6.42 -8.80 0.25
N LEU A 132 7.21 -8.76 1.31
CA LEU A 132 8.47 -9.49 1.36
C LEU A 132 8.76 -10.06 2.74
N ILE A 133 9.59 -11.10 2.72
CA ILE A 133 10.29 -11.65 3.88
C ILE A 133 11.65 -10.95 3.95
N TYR A 134 12.03 -10.50 5.14
CA TYR A 134 13.30 -9.84 5.42
C TYR A 134 13.99 -10.41 6.65
N ALA A 135 15.30 -10.24 6.71
CA ALA A 135 16.14 -10.52 7.87
C ALA A 135 16.68 -9.22 8.46
N ILE A 136 16.62 -9.10 9.78
CA ILE A 136 17.43 -8.16 10.56
C ILE A 136 18.58 -8.94 11.17
N ILE A 137 19.82 -8.53 10.92
CA ILE A 137 21.03 -9.24 11.34
C ILE A 137 21.82 -8.34 12.29
N CYS A 138 22.28 -8.92 13.40
CA CYS A 138 23.14 -8.24 14.34
C CYS A 138 24.61 -8.38 13.94
N LYS A 139 25.31 -7.25 13.75
CA LYS A 139 26.75 -7.20 13.40
C LYS A 139 27.66 -7.78 14.49
N ARG A 140 27.20 -7.83 15.75
CA ARG A 140 28.00 -8.26 16.90
C ARG A 140 28.01 -9.75 17.10
N CYS A 141 26.83 -10.37 17.07
CA CYS A 141 26.66 -11.78 17.42
C CYS A 141 26.12 -12.64 16.29
N ASN A 142 25.90 -12.08 15.09
CA ASN A 142 25.34 -12.74 13.91
C ASN A 142 23.97 -13.42 14.13
N LYS A 143 23.29 -13.14 15.23
CA LYS A 143 21.88 -13.52 15.41
C LYS A 143 21.03 -12.74 14.43
N ALA A 144 19.95 -13.38 14.00
CA ALA A 144 19.04 -12.80 13.04
C ALA A 144 17.59 -12.96 13.46
N TYR A 145 16.79 -11.97 13.09
CA TYR A 145 15.34 -11.98 13.18
C TYR A 145 14.75 -12.02 11.77
N ILE A 146 13.86 -12.98 11.51
CA ILE A 146 13.11 -13.07 10.26
C ILE A 146 11.72 -12.48 10.46
N GLY A 147 11.30 -11.61 9.55
CA GLY A 147 9.96 -11.04 9.55
C GLY A 147 9.36 -10.96 8.16
N GLU A 148 8.04 -10.87 8.12
CA GLU A 148 7.25 -10.59 6.92
C GLU A 148 6.66 -9.18 6.99
N THR A 149 6.42 -8.55 5.84
CA THR A 149 5.70 -7.29 5.75
C THR A 149 5.01 -7.09 4.41
N GLY A 150 3.73 -6.68 4.44
CA GLY A 150 3.03 -6.12 3.27
C GLY A 150 3.35 -4.64 3.02
N LYS A 151 3.87 -3.92 4.03
CA LYS A 151 4.33 -2.53 3.90
C LYS A 151 5.70 -2.47 3.21
N ARG A 152 6.16 -1.26 2.87
CA ARG A 152 7.53 -1.07 2.35
C ARG A 152 8.54 -1.52 3.39
N LEU A 153 9.65 -2.12 2.96
CA LEU A 153 10.77 -2.47 3.85
C LEU A 153 11.21 -1.27 4.68
N SER A 154 11.28 -0.08 4.07
CA SER A 154 11.62 1.16 4.78
C SER A 154 10.68 1.51 5.94
N ASP A 155 9.37 1.35 5.74
CA ASP A 155 8.38 1.67 6.76
C ASP A 155 8.45 0.66 7.92
N ARG A 156 8.56 -0.63 7.60
CA ARG A 156 8.67 -1.69 8.61
C ARG A 156 9.96 -1.59 9.40
N PHE A 157 11.08 -1.34 8.74
CA PHE A 157 12.37 -1.21 9.40
C PHE A 157 12.45 0.06 10.26
N ALA A 158 11.86 1.18 9.82
CA ALA A 158 11.77 2.38 10.63
C ALA A 158 10.98 2.16 11.94
N GLN A 159 9.98 1.27 11.92
CA GLN A 159 9.29 0.85 13.13
C GLN A 159 10.22 0.09 14.08
N HIS A 160 10.97 -0.91 13.59
CA HIS A 160 11.97 -1.61 14.41
C HIS A 160 13.01 -0.66 15.01
N LEU A 161 13.52 0.32 14.23
CA LEU A 161 14.44 1.34 14.75
C LEU A 161 13.80 2.23 15.82
N ARG A 162 12.49 2.51 15.72
CA ARG A 162 11.76 3.22 16.77
C ARG A 162 11.65 2.36 18.02
N ASP A 163 11.27 1.09 17.88
CA ASP A 163 11.12 0.16 18.99
C ASP A 163 12.44 -0.01 19.77
N ILE A 164 13.58 -0.09 19.05
CA ILE A 164 14.92 -0.10 19.66
C ILE A 164 15.14 1.18 20.49
N ARG A 165 14.92 2.36 19.90
CA ARG A 165 15.10 3.66 20.60
C ARG A 165 14.18 3.85 21.80
N GLN A 166 12.99 3.25 21.76
CA GLN A 166 11.98 3.36 22.81
C GLN A 166 12.09 2.22 23.84
N CYS A 167 13.09 1.35 23.73
CA CYS A 167 13.24 0.17 24.59
C CYS A 167 11.96 -0.66 24.68
N SER A 168 11.25 -0.80 23.55
CA SER A 168 9.99 -1.53 23.49
C SER A 168 10.21 -3.04 23.72
N VAL A 169 9.20 -3.71 24.26
CA VAL A 169 9.24 -5.15 24.53
C VAL A 169 8.95 -5.95 23.24
N THR A 170 9.88 -5.90 22.29
CA THR A 170 9.83 -6.70 21.05
C THR A 170 11.11 -7.53 20.91
N PRO A 171 11.09 -8.71 20.27
CA PRO A 171 12.28 -9.56 20.17
C PRO A 171 13.50 -8.85 19.58
N VAL A 172 13.26 -7.96 18.60
CA VAL A 172 14.31 -7.14 17.97
C VAL A 172 14.83 -6.10 18.95
N ALA A 173 13.96 -5.30 19.57
CA ALA A 173 14.38 -4.24 20.47
C ALA A 173 15.04 -4.78 21.74
N THR A 174 14.50 -5.85 22.33
CA THR A 174 15.09 -6.53 23.49
C THR A 174 16.50 -7.03 23.17
N HIS A 175 16.73 -7.60 21.99
CA HIS A 175 18.06 -8.07 21.59
C HIS A 175 19.07 -6.93 21.45
N PHE A 176 18.72 -5.86 20.73
CA PHE A 176 19.67 -4.76 20.46
C PHE A 176 19.91 -3.84 21.66
N ASN A 177 19.02 -3.86 22.65
CA ASN A 177 19.19 -3.15 23.92
C ASN A 177 19.76 -4.04 25.04
N ASP A 178 20.15 -5.28 24.74
CA ASP A 178 20.81 -6.17 25.69
C ASP A 178 22.26 -5.72 25.94
N THR A 179 22.83 -6.19 27.04
CA THR A 179 24.24 -5.97 27.39
C THR A 179 25.18 -6.42 26.26
N GLY A 180 26.21 -5.61 25.98
CA GLY A 180 27.16 -5.88 24.90
C GLY A 180 26.71 -5.47 23.49
N HIS A 181 25.53 -4.86 23.35
CA HIS A 181 25.04 -4.29 22.08
C HIS A 181 24.95 -2.75 22.16
N LEU A 182 25.14 -2.08 21.02
CA LEU A 182 25.09 -0.63 20.85
C LEU A 182 23.81 -0.20 20.10
N GLY A 183 22.69 -0.85 20.39
CA GLY A 183 21.38 -0.50 19.83
C GLY A 183 21.37 -0.54 18.30
N ALA A 184 20.93 0.56 17.69
CA ALA A 184 20.79 0.68 16.24
C ALA A 184 22.12 0.52 15.46
N HIS A 185 23.29 0.77 16.08
CA HIS A 185 24.57 0.70 15.38
C HIS A 185 24.92 -0.72 14.91
N ASP A 186 24.46 -1.72 15.64
CA ASP A 186 24.73 -3.13 15.35
C ASP A 186 23.69 -3.74 14.40
N VAL A 187 22.71 -2.97 13.93
CA VAL A 187 21.62 -3.47 13.10
C VAL A 187 22.00 -3.47 11.61
N GLN A 188 21.66 -4.54 10.90
CA GLN A 188 21.64 -4.63 9.44
C GLN A 188 20.32 -5.21 8.96
N VAL A 189 19.94 -4.91 7.72
CA VAL A 189 18.71 -5.45 7.12
C VAL A 189 18.92 -5.85 5.66
N THR A 190 18.32 -6.99 5.28
CA THR A 190 18.16 -7.40 3.89
C THR A 190 16.81 -8.07 3.69
N ALA A 191 16.15 -7.81 2.57
CA ALA A 191 15.08 -8.66 2.04
C ALA A 191 15.66 -10.00 1.57
N ILE A 192 14.84 -11.05 1.68
CA ILE A 192 15.16 -12.43 1.29
C ILE A 192 14.32 -12.84 0.08
N ARG A 193 13.00 -12.63 0.14
CA ARG A 193 12.06 -13.12 -0.88
C ARG A 193 10.82 -12.25 -0.98
N SER A 194 10.25 -12.13 -2.19
CA SER A 194 8.93 -11.54 -2.39
C SER A 194 7.82 -12.56 -2.07
N CYS A 195 6.75 -12.10 -1.43
CA CYS A 195 5.51 -12.85 -1.26
C CYS A 195 4.52 -12.42 -2.33
N SER A 196 3.97 -13.36 -3.10
CA SER A 196 2.78 -13.10 -3.90
C SER A 196 1.60 -12.91 -2.95
N SER A 197 0.89 -11.79 -3.10
CA SER A 197 -0.46 -11.67 -2.56
C SER A 197 -1.35 -12.37 -3.58
N ASP A 198 -1.56 -13.68 -3.43
CA ASP A 198 -2.63 -14.37 -4.13
C ASP A 198 -3.94 -13.97 -3.44
N ASP A 199 -4.55 -12.89 -3.92
CA ASP A 199 -5.95 -12.47 -3.66
C ASP A 199 -6.48 -11.65 -4.85
#